data_AF-A0A960UCV6-F1
#
_entry.id   AF-A0A960UCV6-F1
#
_cell.length_a   1.000
_cell.length_b   1.000
_cell.length_c   1.000
_cell.angle_alpha   90.00
_cell.angle_beta   90.00
_cell.angle_gamma   90.00
#
_symmetry.space_group_name_H-M   'P 1'
#
loop_
_entity.id
_entity.type
_entity.pdbx_description
1 polymer ?
#
loop_
_entity_poly.entity_id
_entity_poly.type
_entity_poly.pdbx_seq_one_letter_code
_entity_poly.pdbx_strand_id
1 'polypeptide(L)'
;HDKQYNTKLFIHWLGDKNLEEIRNVLTLIKIREGNKKVKNTNPPEIPTRAWEMLCDKAGIEKDTTWPHLSKKQFQTLQELLYKTEYKICGKSTFKDEFVTCGGVHLKEVDFKTMQSKLIPGIYFAGEVLNIDGITGGFNFQNAWTGAYIAALNIGKP
;
A
#
# COMPACT_ATOMS: atom_id res chain seq x y z
N HIS A 1 0.37 11.53 -13.12
CA HIS A 1 -0.23 12.87 -12.97
C HIS A 1 -1.65 12.94 -13.54
N ASP A 2 -1.92 12.24 -14.63
CA ASP A 2 -3.14 12.35 -15.46
C ASP A 2 -4.47 12.06 -14.75
N LYS A 3 -4.45 11.29 -13.66
CA LYS A 3 -5.67 11.00 -12.85
C LYS A 3 -5.86 11.92 -11.66
N GLN A 4 -4.98 12.91 -11.43
CA GLN A 4 -5.02 13.81 -10.26
C GLN A 4 -5.22 13.08 -8.91
N TYR A 5 -4.62 11.89 -8.75
CA TYR A 5 -4.80 11.02 -7.58
C TYR A 5 -6.27 10.62 -7.31
N ASN A 6 -7.14 10.69 -8.32
CA ASN A 6 -8.52 10.23 -8.25
C ASN A 6 -8.61 8.78 -8.70
N THR A 7 -8.77 7.86 -7.75
CA THR A 7 -8.88 6.43 -8.02
C THR A 7 -9.62 5.71 -6.90
N LYS A 8 -10.00 4.46 -7.16
CA LYS A 8 -10.55 3.55 -6.15
C LYS A 8 -9.45 2.67 -5.60
N LEU A 9 -9.38 2.60 -4.27
CA LEU A 9 -8.58 1.63 -3.53
C LEU A 9 -9.52 0.55 -3.01
N PHE A 10 -9.12 -0.71 -3.16
CA PHE A 10 -9.81 -1.85 -2.58
C PHE A 10 -8.94 -2.48 -1.51
N ILE A 11 -9.53 -2.77 -0.35
CA ILE A 11 -8.86 -3.48 0.74
C ILE A 11 -9.51 -4.87 0.87
N HIS A 12 -8.67 -5.89 0.76
CA HIS A 12 -8.92 -7.27 1.19
C HIS A 12 -8.43 -7.41 2.63
N TRP A 13 -9.34 -7.61 3.58
CA TRP A 13 -9.01 -7.59 5.01
C TRP A 13 -8.46 -8.91 5.55
N LEU A 14 -8.69 -10.02 4.86
CA LEU A 14 -8.27 -11.35 5.26
C LEU A 14 -7.25 -11.96 4.28
N GLY A 15 -6.44 -11.09 3.66
CA GLY A 15 -5.40 -11.47 2.70
C GLY A 15 -5.98 -12.11 1.44
N ASP A 16 -5.47 -13.28 1.09
CA ASP A 16 -5.80 -13.96 -0.18
C ASP A 16 -7.07 -14.81 -0.10
N LYS A 17 -7.83 -14.74 0.99
CA LYS A 17 -9.06 -15.52 1.16
C LYS A 17 -10.14 -15.10 0.17
N ASN A 18 -10.78 -16.10 -0.44
CA ASN A 18 -11.97 -15.90 -1.27
C ASN A 18 -13.24 -15.72 -0.42
N LEU A 19 -14.37 -15.39 -1.05
CA LEU A 19 -15.64 -15.15 -0.36
C LEU A 19 -16.14 -16.35 0.45
N GLU A 20 -15.95 -17.58 -0.04
CA GLU A 20 -16.36 -18.80 0.67
C GLU A 20 -15.50 -19.02 1.92
N GLU A 21 -14.19 -18.81 1.82
CA GLU A 21 -13.29 -18.90 2.96
C GLU A 21 -13.59 -17.82 4.01
N ILE A 22 -13.91 -16.60 3.58
CA ILE A 22 -14.34 -15.51 4.48
C ILE A 22 -15.65 -15.90 5.17
N ARG A 23 -16.61 -16.46 4.43
CA ARG A 23 -17.86 -16.96 5.00
C ARG A 23 -17.61 -18.02 6.07
N ASN A 24 -16.68 -18.93 5.82
CA ASN A 24 -16.30 -19.97 6.76
C ASN A 24 -15.69 -19.38 8.03
N VAL A 25 -14.79 -18.40 7.91
CA VAL A 25 -14.24 -17.66 9.06
C VAL A 25 -15.36 -17.04 9.91
N LEU A 26 -16.28 -16.30 9.31
CA LEU A 26 -17.39 -15.68 10.05
C LEU A 26 -18.35 -16.70 10.66
N THR A 27 -18.58 -17.82 9.96
CA THR A 27 -19.44 -18.90 10.47
C THR A 27 -18.80 -19.57 11.69
N LEU A 28 -17.49 -19.79 11.67
CA LEU A 28 -16.76 -20.34 12.81
C LEU A 28 -16.79 -19.39 14.02
N ILE A 29 -16.64 -18.07 13.80
CA ILE A 29 -16.79 -17.07 14.86
C ILE A 29 -18.21 -17.11 15.42
N LYS A 30 -19.24 -17.13 14.55
CA LYS A 30 -20.64 -17.23 14.94
C LYS A 30 -20.93 -18.48 15.79
N ILE A 31 -20.34 -19.62 15.46
CA ILE A 31 -20.51 -20.87 16.23
C ILE A 31 -19.84 -20.76 17.60
N ARG A 32 -18.62 -20.23 17.66
CA ARG A 32 -17.83 -20.14 18.91
C ARG A 32 -18.33 -19.06 19.85
N GLU A 33 -18.78 -17.94 19.31
CA GLU A 33 -19.05 -16.70 20.04
C GLU A 33 -20.50 -16.22 19.87
N GLY A 34 -21.41 -17.15 19.57
CA GLY A 34 -22.79 -16.83 19.19
C GLY A 34 -23.57 -15.98 20.21
N ASN A 35 -23.27 -16.10 21.50
CA ASN A 35 -23.90 -15.30 22.55
C ASN A 35 -23.31 -13.89 22.70
N LYS A 36 -22.18 -13.59 22.04
CA LYS A 36 -21.53 -12.28 22.09
C LYS A 36 -22.04 -11.35 20.99
N LYS A 37 -21.77 -10.06 21.18
CA LYS A 37 -22.03 -9.00 20.19
C LYS A 37 -21.06 -9.15 19.02
N VAL A 38 -21.55 -8.95 17.80
CA VAL A 38 -20.74 -9.10 16.58
C VAL A 38 -19.53 -8.17 16.59
N LYS A 39 -19.70 -6.92 17.06
CA LYS A 39 -18.60 -5.94 17.16
C LYS A 39 -17.49 -6.33 18.14
N ASN A 40 -17.74 -7.24 19.07
CA ASN A 40 -16.77 -7.66 20.09
C ASN A 40 -16.02 -8.95 19.69
N THR A 41 -16.24 -9.45 18.47
CA THR A 41 -15.70 -10.74 18.00
C THR A 41 -15.01 -10.55 16.66
N ASN A 42 -13.95 -9.74 16.63
CA ASN A 42 -13.16 -9.52 15.42
C ASN A 42 -12.31 -10.75 15.06
N PRO A 43 -12.08 -11.04 13.77
CA PRO A 43 -11.04 -11.97 13.35
C PRO A 43 -9.66 -11.55 13.89
N PRO A 44 -8.77 -12.50 14.24
CA PRO A 44 -7.43 -12.20 14.79
C PRO A 44 -6.58 -11.29 13.90
N GLU A 45 -6.74 -11.39 12.58
CA GLU A 45 -6.00 -10.62 11.59
C GLU A 45 -6.48 -9.16 11.48
N ILE A 46 -7.67 -8.84 12.03
CA ILE A 46 -8.30 -7.53 11.89
C ILE A 46 -8.28 -6.81 13.25
N PRO A 47 -7.65 -5.63 13.35
CA PRO A 47 -7.70 -4.83 14.56
C PRO A 47 -9.14 -4.44 14.95
N THR A 48 -9.44 -4.38 16.24
CA THR A 48 -10.79 -4.11 16.77
C THR A 48 -11.44 -2.86 16.16
N ARG A 49 -10.71 -1.74 16.02
CA ARG A 49 -11.26 -0.50 15.45
C ARG A 49 -11.65 -0.64 13.97
N ALA A 50 -10.87 -1.40 13.20
CA ALA A 50 -11.19 -1.68 11.80
C ALA A 50 -12.42 -2.59 11.70
N TRP A 51 -12.52 -3.58 12.58
CA TRP A 51 -13.68 -4.46 12.65
C TRP A 51 -14.96 -3.72 13.01
N GLU A 52 -14.94 -2.85 14.02
CA GLU A 52 -16.09 -2.02 14.40
C GLU A 52 -16.54 -1.16 13.22
N MET A 53 -15.61 -0.51 12.51
CA MET A 53 -15.90 0.26 11.30
C MET A 53 -16.54 -0.60 10.19
N LEU A 54 -16.07 -1.84 9.97
CA LEU A 54 -16.67 -2.74 8.99
C LEU A 54 -18.08 -3.16 9.38
N CYS A 55 -18.30 -3.41 10.67
CA CYS A 55 -19.62 -3.70 11.21
C CYS A 55 -20.57 -2.51 11.06
N ASP A 56 -20.11 -1.29 11.33
CA ASP A 56 -20.88 -0.06 11.10
C ASP A 56 -21.25 0.12 9.63
N LYS A 57 -20.29 -0.08 8.71
CA LYS A 57 -20.55 -0.05 7.26
C LYS A 57 -21.52 -1.14 6.81
N ALA A 58 -21.55 -2.28 7.47
CA ALA A 58 -22.52 -3.34 7.23
C ALA A 58 -23.91 -3.07 7.85
N GLY A 59 -24.08 -1.94 8.56
CA GLY A 59 -25.32 -1.58 9.24
C GLY A 59 -25.60 -2.44 10.47
N ILE A 60 -24.55 -2.93 11.15
CA ILE A 60 -24.66 -3.74 12.36
C ILE A 60 -24.62 -2.81 13.57
N GLU A 61 -25.71 -2.81 14.33
CA GLU A 61 -25.83 -1.98 15.53
C GLU A 61 -24.90 -2.46 16.65
N LYS A 62 -24.64 -1.57 17.61
CA LYS A 62 -23.70 -1.82 18.72
C LYS A 62 -24.04 -3.08 19.51
N ASP A 63 -25.32 -3.35 19.71
CA ASP A 63 -25.80 -4.42 20.59
C ASP A 63 -26.25 -5.69 19.83
N THR A 64 -26.10 -5.72 18.50
CA THR A 64 -26.44 -6.90 17.69
C THR A 64 -25.56 -8.09 18.05
N THR A 65 -26.17 -9.22 18.41
CA THR A 65 -25.51 -10.52 18.59
C THR A 65 -25.60 -11.37 17.33
N TRP A 66 -24.76 -12.40 17.22
CA TRP A 66 -24.70 -13.26 16.03
C TRP A 66 -26.02 -13.97 15.61
N PRO A 67 -26.88 -14.40 16.55
CA PRO A 67 -28.22 -14.91 16.23
C PRO A 67 -29.16 -13.86 15.64
N HIS A 68 -29.04 -12.60 16.08
CA HIS A 68 -29.89 -11.50 15.62
C HIS A 68 -29.34 -10.79 14.38
N LEU A 69 -28.14 -11.16 13.92
CA LEU A 69 -27.56 -10.66 12.69
C LEU A 69 -28.36 -11.17 11.49
N SER A 70 -28.93 -10.25 10.70
CA SER A 70 -29.70 -10.61 9.50
C SER A 70 -28.81 -11.23 8.42
N LYS A 71 -29.41 -12.04 7.53
CA LYS A 71 -28.72 -12.59 6.36
C LYS A 71 -28.11 -11.50 5.49
N LYS A 72 -28.80 -10.37 5.33
CA LYS A 72 -28.32 -9.21 4.55
C LYS A 72 -27.06 -8.61 5.19
N GLN A 73 -27.10 -8.29 6.49
CA GLN A 73 -25.93 -7.76 7.20
C GLN A 73 -24.75 -8.73 7.15
N PHE A 74 -24.98 -10.03 7.32
CA PHE A 74 -23.95 -11.05 7.23
C PHE A 74 -23.31 -11.12 5.82
N GLN A 75 -24.11 -10.99 4.76
CA GLN A 75 -23.60 -10.91 3.39
C GLN A 75 -22.81 -9.62 3.14
N THR A 76 -23.34 -8.46 3.54
CA THR A 76 -22.64 -7.18 3.39
C THR A 76 -21.31 -7.18 4.16
N LEU A 77 -21.25 -7.77 5.35
CA LEU A 77 -20.01 -7.90 6.11
C LEU A 77 -18.98 -8.77 5.37
N GLN A 78 -19.39 -9.89 4.75
CA GLN A 78 -18.50 -10.71 3.89
C GLN A 78 -17.97 -9.90 2.71
N GLU A 79 -18.84 -9.17 2.02
CA GLU A 79 -18.47 -8.35 0.86
C GLU A 79 -17.51 -7.23 1.25
N LEU A 80 -17.70 -6.59 2.41
CA LEU A 80 -16.77 -5.59 2.93
C LEU A 80 -15.43 -6.19 3.31
N LEU A 81 -15.40 -7.36 3.96
CA LEU A 81 -14.16 -8.05 4.31
C LEU A 81 -13.37 -8.49 3.07
N TYR A 82 -14.08 -8.93 2.04
CA TYR A 82 -13.49 -9.23 0.75
C TYR A 82 -13.03 -7.96 0.06
N LYS A 83 -13.90 -6.98 -0.16
CA LYS A 83 -13.60 -5.80 -0.99
C LYS A 83 -14.22 -4.53 -0.42
N THR A 84 -13.53 -3.90 0.53
CA THR A 84 -13.93 -2.54 0.94
C THR A 84 -13.37 -1.51 -0.03
N GLU A 85 -14.25 -0.72 -0.65
CA GLU A 85 -13.87 0.40 -1.53
C GLU A 85 -13.59 1.68 -0.72
N TYR A 86 -12.49 2.35 -1.06
CA TYR A 86 -12.15 3.71 -0.63
C TYR A 86 -11.87 4.57 -1.85
N LYS A 87 -12.42 5.79 -1.86
CA LYS A 87 -12.12 6.77 -2.90
C LYS A 87 -10.90 7.59 -2.49
N ILE A 88 -9.84 7.52 -3.29
CA ILE A 88 -8.70 8.43 -3.18
C ILE A 88 -9.09 9.69 -3.97
N CYS A 89 -9.06 10.85 -3.31
CA CYS A 89 -9.50 12.13 -3.88
C CYS A 89 -8.35 13.15 -4.04
N GLY A 90 -7.11 12.75 -3.78
CA GLY A 90 -5.98 13.67 -3.75
C GLY A 90 -4.78 13.09 -3.01
N LYS A 91 -3.68 13.85 -3.00
CA LYS A 91 -2.50 13.60 -2.17
C LYS A 91 -2.68 14.31 -0.82
N SER A 92 -2.14 13.74 0.26
CA SER A 92 -2.10 14.43 1.55
C SER A 92 -1.22 15.69 1.45
N THR A 93 -1.65 16.79 2.05
CA THR A 93 -0.89 18.05 2.15
C THR A 93 0.17 18.05 3.25
N PHE A 94 0.23 16.99 4.07
CA PHE A 94 1.09 16.90 5.27
C PHE A 94 2.17 15.81 5.15
N LYS A 95 2.96 15.79 4.08
CA LYS A 95 4.10 14.87 4.00
C LYS A 95 5.30 15.53 3.34
N ASP A 96 6.39 15.62 4.09
CA ASP A 96 7.74 15.70 3.55
C ASP A 96 7.92 14.51 2.61
N GLU A 97 8.04 14.79 1.31
CA GLU A 97 8.24 13.75 0.31
C GLU A 97 9.65 13.19 0.50
N PHE A 98 9.76 11.89 0.79
CA PHE A 98 11.04 11.27 1.15
C PHE A 98 11.92 10.95 -0.08
N VAL A 99 11.35 10.94 -1.28
CA VAL A 99 12.01 10.60 -2.57
C VAL A 99 11.27 11.29 -3.71
N THR A 100 12.01 11.75 -4.71
CA THR A 100 11.52 12.33 -5.95
C THR A 100 11.40 11.27 -7.05
N CYS A 101 10.23 11.11 -7.66
CA CYS A 101 10.09 10.34 -8.90
C CYS A 101 10.37 11.26 -10.09
N GLY A 102 11.27 10.87 -11.00
CA GLY A 102 11.76 11.72 -12.08
C GLY A 102 13.25 12.01 -11.95
N GLY A 103 13.82 12.74 -12.91
CA GLY A 103 15.24 13.12 -12.91
C GLY A 103 15.85 13.08 -14.30
N VAL A 104 17.17 13.07 -14.36
CA VAL A 104 17.93 12.97 -15.62
C VAL A 104 17.57 11.68 -16.36
N HIS A 105 17.34 11.80 -17.67
CA HIS A 105 16.90 10.69 -18.49
C HIS A 105 18.00 9.63 -18.63
N LEU A 106 17.73 8.42 -18.14
CA LEU A 106 18.75 7.35 -17.99
C LEU A 106 19.45 6.96 -19.31
N LYS A 107 18.79 7.14 -20.47
CA LYS A 107 19.42 6.86 -21.76
C LYS A 107 20.59 7.78 -22.09
N GLU A 108 20.64 8.97 -21.50
CA GLU A 108 21.66 10.01 -21.72
C GLU A 108 22.86 9.86 -20.77
N VAL A 109 22.86 8.82 -19.92
CA VAL A 109 23.94 8.53 -18.97
C VAL A 109 24.58 7.19 -19.35
N ASP A 110 25.91 7.13 -19.34
CA ASP A 110 26.64 5.86 -19.43
C ASP A 110 26.80 5.27 -18.02
N PHE A 111 26.08 4.20 -17.70
CA PHE A 111 26.14 3.57 -16.37
C PHE A 111 27.46 2.90 -16.02
N LYS A 112 28.38 2.70 -16.99
CA LYS A 112 29.72 2.20 -16.68
C LYS A 112 30.63 3.27 -16.06
N THR A 113 30.37 4.54 -16.38
CA THR A 113 31.19 5.68 -15.96
C THR A 113 30.42 6.72 -15.16
N MET A 114 29.09 6.65 -15.20
CA MET A 114 28.12 7.64 -14.75
C MET A 114 28.24 9.01 -15.45
N GLN A 115 28.93 9.07 -16.60
CA GLN A 115 29.11 10.29 -17.38
C GLN A 115 27.91 10.56 -18.28
N SER A 116 27.62 11.84 -18.54
CA SER A 116 26.72 12.24 -19.62
C SER A 116 27.26 11.77 -20.97
N LYS A 117 26.38 11.18 -21.77
CA LYS A 117 26.65 10.86 -23.19
C LYS A 117 26.57 12.09 -24.09
N LEU A 118 25.96 13.18 -23.60
CA LEU A 118 25.74 14.40 -24.37
C LEU A 118 26.86 15.41 -24.15
N ILE A 119 27.37 15.52 -22.91
CA ILE A 119 28.40 16.50 -22.54
C ILE A 119 29.53 15.80 -21.78
N PRO A 120 30.70 15.60 -22.40
CA PRO A 120 31.87 15.05 -21.72
C PRO A 120 32.26 15.88 -20.49
N GLY A 121 32.73 15.20 -19.45
CA GLY A 121 33.16 15.83 -18.19
C GLY A 121 32.04 16.06 -17.16
N ILE A 122 30.77 15.86 -17.52
CA ILE A 122 29.64 15.94 -16.59
C ILE A 122 29.23 14.53 -16.15
N TYR A 123 29.01 14.34 -14.84
CA TYR A 123 28.64 13.06 -14.24
C TYR A 123 27.41 13.22 -13.37
N PHE A 124 26.60 12.16 -13.28
CA PHE A 124 25.37 12.14 -12.50
C PHE A 124 25.34 10.92 -11.59
N ALA A 125 24.97 11.11 -10.32
CA ALA A 125 24.83 10.03 -9.35
C ALA A 125 23.76 10.38 -8.31
N GLY A 126 23.15 9.36 -7.71
CA GLY A 126 22.10 9.54 -6.71
C GLY A 126 20.75 9.96 -7.30
N GLU A 127 19.95 10.63 -6.47
CA GLU A 127 18.53 10.93 -6.73
C GLU A 127 18.30 11.93 -7.86
N VAL A 128 19.36 12.57 -8.38
CA VAL A 128 19.25 13.42 -9.59
C VAL A 128 18.94 12.59 -10.84
N LEU A 129 19.29 11.30 -10.83
CA LEU A 129 18.94 10.36 -11.89
C LEU A 129 17.47 9.97 -11.74
N ASN A 130 16.80 9.70 -12.86
CA ASN A 130 15.44 9.15 -12.86
C ASN A 130 15.39 7.68 -12.40
N ILE A 131 15.74 7.45 -11.13
CA ILE A 131 15.78 6.15 -10.46
C ILE A 131 15.14 6.31 -9.09
N ASP A 132 13.97 5.70 -8.90
CA ASP A 132 13.28 5.61 -7.63
C ASP A 132 13.20 4.15 -7.13
N GLY A 133 13.84 3.88 -6.00
CA GLY A 133 13.78 2.58 -5.33
C GLY A 133 12.63 2.49 -4.35
N ILE A 134 12.13 1.27 -4.11
CA ILE A 134 11.22 1.00 -2.99
C ILE A 134 11.90 1.36 -1.65
N THR A 135 11.10 1.59 -0.61
CA THR A 135 11.62 1.82 0.74
C THR A 135 12.41 0.61 1.25
N GLY A 136 13.47 0.83 2.02
CA GLY A 136 14.33 -0.24 2.56
C GLY A 136 15.82 -0.13 2.20
N GLY A 137 16.33 1.08 1.92
CA GLY A 137 17.76 1.33 1.67
C GLY A 137 18.19 1.31 0.20
N PHE A 138 17.29 0.98 -0.74
CA PHE A 138 17.60 0.91 -2.17
C PHE A 138 18.03 2.25 -2.77
N ASN A 139 17.39 3.35 -2.36
CA ASN A 139 17.80 4.69 -2.80
C ASN A 139 19.22 5.05 -2.34
N PHE A 140 19.58 4.66 -1.11
CA PHE A 140 20.96 4.82 -0.62
C PHE A 140 21.93 3.96 -1.40
N GLN A 141 21.62 2.69 -1.64
CA GLN A 141 22.48 1.81 -2.43
C GLN A 141 22.74 2.36 -3.84
N ASN A 142 21.69 2.90 -4.50
CA ASN A 142 21.81 3.56 -5.78
C ASN A 142 22.75 4.78 -5.70
N ALA A 143 22.55 5.64 -4.69
CA ALA A 143 23.39 6.82 -4.50
C ALA A 143 24.87 6.46 -4.27
N TRP A 144 25.17 5.52 -3.37
CA TRP A 144 26.55 5.13 -3.06
C TRP A 144 27.24 4.45 -4.23
N THR A 145 26.56 3.53 -4.90
CA THR A 145 27.13 2.79 -6.04
C THR A 145 27.39 3.74 -7.21
N GLY A 146 26.42 4.59 -7.55
CA GLY A 146 26.58 5.58 -8.61
C GLY A 146 27.70 6.58 -8.31
N ALA A 147 27.78 7.10 -7.08
CA ALA A 147 28.83 8.02 -6.69
C ALA A 147 30.22 7.37 -6.75
N TYR A 148 30.34 6.11 -6.32
CA TYR A 148 31.59 5.35 -6.41
C TYR A 148 32.05 5.15 -7.85
N ILE A 149 31.15 4.74 -8.75
CA ILE A 149 31.48 4.54 -10.18
C ILE A 149 31.88 5.88 -10.83
N ALA A 150 31.15 6.97 -10.54
CA ALA A 150 31.49 8.30 -11.04
C ALA A 150 32.90 8.71 -10.57
N ALA A 151 33.18 8.59 -9.27
CA ALA A 151 34.47 8.95 -8.68
C ALA A 151 35.64 8.17 -9.31
N LEU A 152 35.47 6.88 -9.61
CA LEU A 152 36.49 6.08 -10.30
C LEU A 152 36.78 6.52 -11.74
N ASN A 153 35.91 7.32 -12.36
CA ASN A 153 36.06 7.74 -13.76
C ASN A 153 36.28 9.26 -13.92
N ILE A 154 36.14 10.04 -12.86
CA ILE A 154 36.54 11.44 -12.82
C ILE A 154 38.07 11.51 -12.81
N GLY A 155 38.66 12.28 -13.73
CA GLY A 155 40.11 12.51 -13.79
C GLY A 155 40.93 11.34 -14.33
N LYS A 156 40.29 10.29 -14.89
CA LYS A 156 41.01 9.34 -15.74
C LYS A 156 41.43 10.06 -17.03
N PRO A 157 42.71 9.93 -17.45
CA PRO A 157 43.23 10.57 -18.64
C PRO A 157 42.60 10.02 -19.94
#